data_AF-A0A4Q1SXZ5-F1
#
_entry.id   AF-A0A4Q1SXZ5-F1
#
_cell.length_a   1.000
_cell.length_b   1.000
_cell.length_c   1.000
_cell.angle_alpha   90.00
_cell.angle_beta   90.00
_cell.angle_gamma   90.00
#
_symmetry.space_group_name_H-M   'P 1'
#
loop_
_entity.id
_entity.type
_entity.pdbx_description
1 polymer ?
#
loop_
_entity_poly.entity_id
_entity_poly.type
_entity_poly.pdbx_seq_one_letter_code
_entity_poly.pdbx_strand_id
1 'polypeptide(L)'
;MDVNEEERYSCTPVDSFTFASTGMDGIHYALLTDFGLVKALDEAPVIRISPMDSDRVQLVSRNLSDFFSLHFFDELLLLNEFSSEKAYLESICKEEEKDLHSRVVKEVQETFNLSAIPNAFQYIQELRLERKAKISISTEDSLAVLSLTPLGISRDQELLLASVRNLQYSFNSDEAMVQRYANELIKMGRVHEAESLIARLLIE
;
A
#
# COMPACT_ATOMS: atom_id res chain seq x y z
N MET A 1 1.44 -2.69 -21.89
CA MET A 1 2.01 -1.69 -20.97
C MET A 1 2.97 -2.45 -20.09
N ASP A 2 4.27 -2.30 -20.37
CA ASP A 2 5.30 -2.81 -19.47
C ASP A 2 5.18 -2.03 -18.17
N VAL A 3 4.89 -2.73 -17.07
CA VAL A 3 4.91 -2.18 -15.70
C VAL A 3 6.38 -2.03 -15.21
N ASN A 4 7.34 -2.16 -16.12
CA ASN A 4 8.77 -2.03 -15.87
C ASN A 4 9.22 -0.67 -16.40
N GLU A 5 9.34 0.33 -15.51
CA GLU A 5 10.62 1.01 -15.22
C GLU A 5 10.51 2.32 -14.43
N GLU A 6 9.34 2.97 -14.31
CA GLU A 6 9.30 4.39 -13.88
C GLU A 6 8.58 4.74 -12.56
N GLU A 7 7.93 3.83 -11.85
CA GLU A 7 7.29 4.15 -10.56
C GLU A 7 8.23 3.88 -9.38
N ARG A 8 9.45 4.42 -9.46
CA ARG A 8 10.50 4.32 -8.44
C ARG A 8 10.40 5.46 -7.44
N TYR A 9 9.21 5.70 -6.89
CA TYR A 9 9.10 6.66 -5.80
C TYR A 9 9.75 6.05 -4.55
N SER A 10 10.67 6.78 -3.94
CA SER A 10 11.35 6.34 -2.72
C SER A 10 10.39 6.14 -1.55
N CYS A 11 9.22 6.80 -1.56
CA CYS A 11 8.16 6.59 -0.58
C CYS A 11 7.36 5.29 -0.79
N THR A 12 7.58 4.54 -1.87
CA THR A 12 6.97 3.21 -2.07
C THR A 12 7.64 2.20 -1.12
N PRO A 13 6.91 1.57 -0.18
CA PRO A 13 7.51 0.71 0.85
C PRO A 13 8.27 -0.48 0.29
N VAL A 14 9.50 -0.75 0.77
CA VAL A 14 10.37 -1.83 0.27
C VAL A 14 9.70 -3.21 0.24
N ASP A 15 8.80 -3.45 1.17
CA ASP A 15 8.10 -4.72 1.37
C ASP A 15 6.76 -4.77 0.62
N SER A 16 6.69 -4.09 -0.53
CA SER A 16 5.49 -4.02 -1.37
C SER A 16 5.78 -4.18 -2.87
N PHE A 17 4.76 -4.69 -3.58
CA PHE A 17 4.77 -4.92 -5.02
C PHE A 17 3.74 -4.04 -5.73
N THR A 18 4.19 -3.05 -6.51
CA THR A 18 3.32 -2.20 -7.32
C THR A 18 2.64 -3.02 -8.42
N PHE A 19 1.34 -2.81 -8.63
CA PHE A 19 0.58 -3.54 -9.67
C PHE A 19 -0.35 -2.66 -10.51
N ALA A 20 -0.65 -1.44 -10.07
CA ALA A 20 -1.52 -0.52 -10.80
C ALA A 20 -1.13 0.93 -10.53
N SER A 21 -1.40 1.82 -11.48
CA SER A 21 -1.25 3.26 -11.29
C SER A 21 -2.35 4.05 -11.97
N THR A 22 -2.62 5.24 -11.45
CA THR A 22 -3.65 6.13 -12.00
C THR A 22 -3.12 6.95 -13.18
N GLY A 23 -1.79 7.00 -13.37
CA GLY A 23 -1.13 7.85 -14.37
C GLY A 23 -1.15 9.35 -14.05
N MET A 24 -1.70 9.75 -12.90
CA MET A 24 -1.79 11.14 -12.45
C MET A 24 -1.09 11.30 -11.10
N ASP A 25 -0.28 12.36 -10.96
CA ASP A 25 0.46 12.73 -9.74
C ASP A 25 1.36 11.63 -9.15
N GLY A 26 1.67 10.61 -9.95
CA GLY A 26 2.45 9.44 -9.52
C GLY A 26 1.70 8.53 -8.55
N ILE A 27 0.36 8.63 -8.46
CA ILE A 27 -0.45 7.80 -7.57
C ILE A 27 -0.46 6.36 -8.10
N HIS A 28 -0.13 5.42 -7.23
CA HIS A 28 -0.06 4.00 -7.57
C HIS A 28 -0.49 3.11 -6.40
N TYR A 29 -0.77 1.85 -6.71
CA TYR A 29 -1.22 0.84 -5.77
C TYR A 29 -0.23 -0.31 -5.69
N ALA A 30 0.01 -0.79 -4.47
CA ALA A 30 0.91 -1.89 -4.21
C ALA A 30 0.33 -2.89 -3.22
N LEU A 31 0.74 -4.16 -3.38
CA LEU A 31 0.46 -5.25 -2.45
C LEU A 31 1.48 -5.24 -1.33
N LEU A 32 1.04 -5.11 -0.08
CA LEU A 32 1.90 -5.04 1.10
C LEU A 32 2.13 -6.44 1.70
N THR A 33 3.40 -6.85 1.80
CA THR A 33 3.75 -8.18 2.32
C THR A 33 4.08 -8.21 3.81
N ASP A 34 4.23 -7.04 4.42
CA ASP A 34 4.65 -6.87 5.82
C ASP A 34 5.94 -7.66 6.11
N PHE A 35 6.97 -7.39 5.29
CA PHE A 35 8.27 -8.09 5.30
C PHE A 35 8.12 -9.61 5.26
N GLY A 36 7.29 -10.10 4.35
CA GLY A 36 7.02 -11.52 4.15
C GLY A 36 6.20 -12.18 5.26
N LEU A 37 5.47 -11.43 6.08
CA LEU A 37 4.44 -11.97 6.97
C LEU A 37 3.25 -12.50 6.16
N VAL A 38 2.85 -11.76 5.12
CA VAL A 38 1.87 -12.24 4.14
C VAL A 38 2.60 -13.00 3.05
N LYS A 39 2.25 -14.29 2.89
CA LYS A 39 2.88 -15.18 1.91
C LYS A 39 2.14 -15.25 0.58
N ALA A 40 0.83 -15.05 0.62
CA ALA A 40 -0.05 -15.17 -0.52
C ALA A 40 -0.44 -13.76 -1.00
N LEU A 41 -0.09 -13.41 -2.24
CA LEU A 41 -0.29 -12.05 -2.78
C LEU A 41 -1.77 -11.71 -2.96
N ASP A 42 -2.63 -12.70 -3.13
CA ASP A 42 -4.09 -12.58 -3.15
C ASP A 42 -4.68 -12.25 -1.77
N GLU A 43 -3.94 -12.49 -0.68
CA GLU A 43 -4.31 -12.09 0.68
C GLU A 43 -3.59 -10.80 1.15
N ALA A 44 -2.69 -10.26 0.33
CA ALA A 44 -1.90 -9.10 0.68
C ALA A 44 -2.76 -7.82 0.68
N PRO A 45 -2.73 -7.02 1.78
CA PRO A 45 -3.43 -5.75 1.81
C PRO A 45 -2.95 -4.82 0.70
N VAL A 46 -3.87 -4.04 0.14
CA VAL A 46 -3.53 -3.04 -0.87
C VAL A 46 -3.31 -1.70 -0.19
N ILE A 47 -2.20 -1.07 -0.54
CA ILE A 47 -1.86 0.29 -0.17
C ILE A 47 -1.94 1.21 -1.40
N ARG A 48 -2.44 2.43 -1.19
CA ARG A 48 -2.32 3.56 -2.11
C ARG A 48 -1.08 4.35 -1.73
N ILE A 49 -0.25 4.65 -2.71
CA ILE A 49 0.89 5.54 -2.59
C ILE A 49 0.57 6.80 -3.39
N SER A 50 0.62 7.96 -2.72
CA SER A 50 0.46 9.29 -3.31
C SER A 50 1.69 10.13 -2.94
N PRO A 51 2.71 10.21 -3.81
CA PRO A 51 3.99 10.86 -3.48
C PRO A 51 3.86 12.33 -3.06
N MET A 52 2.81 13.01 -3.55
CA MET A 52 2.55 14.44 -3.36
C MET A 52 1.74 14.75 -2.09
N ASP A 53 1.10 13.76 -1.47
CA ASP A 53 0.31 13.96 -0.25
C ASP A 53 1.19 13.97 1.01
N SER A 54 0.69 14.58 2.09
CA SER A 54 1.38 14.50 3.40
C SER A 54 1.39 13.07 3.93
N ASP A 55 0.24 12.39 3.83
CA ASP A 55 0.07 10.97 4.15
C ASP A 55 0.28 10.16 2.88
N ARG A 56 1.56 9.99 2.52
CA ARG A 56 1.96 9.42 1.23
C ARG A 56 1.52 7.98 1.04
N VAL A 57 1.31 7.23 2.11
CA VAL A 57 0.96 5.80 2.04
C VAL A 57 -0.28 5.57 2.88
N GLN A 58 -1.29 4.95 2.28
CA GLN A 58 -2.56 4.67 2.93
C GLN A 58 -3.01 3.25 2.63
N LEU A 59 -3.52 2.57 3.66
CA LEU A 59 -4.15 1.27 3.50
C LEU A 59 -5.58 1.46 2.95
N VAL A 60 -5.90 0.78 1.84
CA VAL A 60 -7.17 0.97 1.12
C VAL A 60 -8.02 -0.30 1.02
N SER A 61 -7.41 -1.49 1.02
CA SER A 61 -8.16 -2.75 1.05
C SER A 61 -7.42 -3.87 1.80
N ARG A 62 -8.17 -4.89 2.23
CA ARG A 62 -7.62 -6.11 2.86
C ARG A 62 -6.92 -7.03 1.89
N ASN A 63 -7.31 -7.00 0.61
CA ASN A 63 -6.80 -7.87 -0.43
C ASN A 63 -7.14 -7.32 -1.83
N LEU A 64 -6.64 -8.00 -2.86
CA LEU A 64 -6.84 -7.61 -4.25
C LEU A 64 -8.32 -7.71 -4.70
N SER A 65 -9.09 -8.67 -4.18
CA SER A 65 -10.52 -8.80 -4.50
C SER A 65 -11.31 -7.59 -3.98
N ASP A 66 -11.08 -7.21 -2.72
CA ASP A 66 -11.73 -6.06 -2.10
C ASP A 66 -11.31 -4.75 -2.80
N PHE A 67 -10.07 -4.66 -3.28
CA PHE A 67 -9.62 -3.53 -4.10
C PHE A 67 -10.45 -3.40 -5.37
N PHE A 68 -10.66 -4.49 -6.11
CA PHE A 68 -11.49 -4.43 -7.32
C PHE A 68 -12.96 -4.14 -7.01
N SER A 69 -13.50 -4.69 -5.92
CA SER A 69 -14.84 -4.31 -5.46
C SER A 69 -14.93 -2.80 -5.19
N LEU A 70 -13.96 -2.22 -4.50
CA LEU A 70 -13.94 -0.76 -4.31
C LEU A 70 -13.77 -0.01 -5.64
N HIS A 71 -12.91 -0.47 -6.54
CA HIS A 71 -12.69 0.19 -7.83
C HIS A 71 -13.95 0.22 -8.70
N PHE A 72 -14.76 -0.85 -8.70
CA PHE A 72 -15.95 -0.92 -9.55
C PHE A 72 -17.22 -0.36 -8.90
N PHE A 73 -17.27 -0.22 -7.58
CA PHE A 73 -18.48 0.20 -6.86
C PHE A 73 -18.32 1.50 -6.05
N ASP A 74 -17.11 1.84 -5.60
CA ASP A 74 -16.85 2.97 -4.69
C ASP A 74 -15.44 3.60 -4.94
N GLU A 75 -15.09 3.85 -6.22
CA GLU A 75 -13.72 4.23 -6.63
C GLU A 75 -13.19 5.48 -5.90
N LEU A 76 -14.08 6.40 -5.54
CA LEU A 76 -13.75 7.62 -4.78
C LEU A 76 -12.92 7.34 -3.53
N LEU A 77 -13.17 6.23 -2.83
CA LEU A 77 -12.45 5.83 -1.63
C LEU A 77 -11.03 5.33 -1.89
N LEU A 78 -10.72 4.92 -3.13
CA LEU A 78 -9.36 4.54 -3.54
C LEU A 78 -8.53 5.75 -3.96
N LEU A 79 -9.20 6.81 -4.42
CA LEU A 79 -8.56 8.02 -4.94
C LEU A 79 -8.38 9.09 -3.85
N ASN A 80 -9.36 9.23 -2.96
CA ASN A 80 -9.44 10.34 -2.03
C ASN A 80 -9.48 9.89 -0.57
N GLU A 81 -8.86 10.69 0.30
CA GLU A 81 -9.02 10.58 1.74
C GLU A 81 -10.17 11.49 2.21
N PHE A 82 -11.12 10.93 2.94
CA PHE A 82 -12.29 11.66 3.45
C PHE A 82 -12.21 11.82 4.97
N SER A 83 -12.34 13.05 5.44
CA SER A 83 -12.32 13.36 6.88
C SER A 83 -13.57 12.89 7.63
N SER A 84 -14.66 12.60 6.92
CA SER A 84 -15.92 12.12 7.50
C SER A 84 -16.78 11.42 6.45
N GLU A 85 -17.69 10.56 6.91
CA GLU A 85 -18.70 9.91 6.06
C GLU A 85 -19.58 10.94 5.34
N LYS A 86 -19.89 12.07 5.99
CA LYS A 86 -20.65 13.15 5.37
C LYS A 86 -19.92 13.71 4.15
N ALA A 87 -18.61 13.96 4.26
CA ALA A 87 -17.81 14.47 3.14
C ALA A 87 -17.74 13.45 1.99
N TYR A 88 -17.67 12.15 2.33
CA TYR A 88 -17.73 11.07 1.36
C TYR A 88 -19.06 11.06 0.58
N LEU A 89 -20.19 11.06 1.29
CA LEU A 89 -21.53 11.07 0.69
C LEU A 89 -21.77 12.32 -0.17
N GLU A 90 -21.26 13.49 0.25
CA GLU A 90 -21.34 14.72 -0.55
C GLU A 90 -20.57 14.62 -1.87
N SER A 91 -19.48 13.84 -1.93
CA SER A 91 -18.74 13.60 -3.17
C SER A 91 -19.41 12.59 -4.08
N ILE A 92 -20.00 11.52 -3.55
CA ILE A 92 -20.80 10.56 -4.33
C ILE A 92 -21.93 11.27 -5.07
N CYS A 93 -22.71 12.09 -4.36
CA CYS A 93 -23.82 12.84 -4.96
C CYS A 93 -23.40 13.75 -6.12
N LYS A 94 -22.15 14.24 -6.13
CA LYS A 94 -21.61 15.07 -7.23
C LYS A 94 -21.14 14.24 -8.43
N GLU A 95 -20.81 12.97 -8.22
CA GLU A 95 -20.25 12.09 -9.23
C GLU A 95 -21.34 11.29 -9.97
N GLU A 96 -22.40 10.88 -9.26
CA GLU A 96 -23.57 10.18 -9.84
C GLU A 96 -24.26 10.98 -10.97
N GLU A 97 -24.09 12.31 -11.02
CA GLU A 97 -24.57 13.13 -12.13
C GLU A 97 -23.87 12.83 -13.48
N LYS A 98 -22.80 12.00 -13.49
CA LYS A 98 -21.97 11.74 -14.67
C LYS A 98 -22.06 10.32 -15.25
N ASP A 99 -22.82 9.39 -14.65
CA ASP A 99 -22.57 7.98 -14.94
C ASP A 99 -23.08 7.47 -16.31
N LEU A 100 -22.17 6.77 -16.98
CA LEU A 100 -22.27 6.16 -18.31
C LEU A 100 -21.84 4.70 -18.11
N HIS A 101 -22.71 3.89 -17.53
CA HIS A 101 -22.38 2.50 -17.21
C HIS A 101 -22.14 1.68 -18.50
N SER A 102 -20.88 1.35 -18.78
CA SER A 102 -20.49 0.60 -19.97
C SER A 102 -20.76 -0.91 -19.77
N ARG A 103 -21.10 -1.61 -20.85
CA ARG A 103 -21.33 -3.07 -20.85
C ARG A 103 -20.14 -3.87 -20.30
N VAL A 104 -18.93 -3.33 -20.46
CA VAL A 104 -17.67 -3.97 -20.03
C VAL A 104 -17.61 -4.08 -18.51
N VAL A 105 -18.06 -3.07 -17.77
CA VAL A 105 -18.02 -3.06 -16.29
C VAL A 105 -18.86 -4.20 -15.72
N LYS A 106 -20.08 -4.39 -16.25
CA LYS A 106 -20.98 -5.47 -15.82
C LYS A 106 -20.39 -6.85 -16.09
N GLU A 107 -19.79 -7.04 -17.26
CA GLU A 107 -19.20 -8.32 -17.65
C GLU A 107 -18.00 -8.69 -16.75
N VAL A 108 -17.19 -7.71 -16.37
CA VAL A 108 -16.08 -7.89 -15.41
C VAL A 108 -16.62 -8.25 -14.02
N GLN A 109 -17.61 -7.50 -13.52
CA GLN A 109 -18.22 -7.78 -12.20
C GLN A 109 -18.79 -9.20 -12.12
N GLU A 110 -19.50 -9.65 -13.16
CA GLU A 110 -20.07 -10.99 -13.24
C GLU A 110 -19.00 -12.08 -13.37
N THR A 111 -17.99 -11.87 -14.22
CA THR A 111 -16.93 -12.87 -14.48
C THR A 111 -16.05 -13.13 -13.25
N PHE A 112 -15.73 -12.07 -12.51
CA PHE A 112 -14.88 -12.15 -11.31
C PHE A 112 -15.69 -12.28 -10.01
N ASN A 113 -17.02 -12.37 -10.10
CA ASN A 113 -17.94 -12.47 -8.97
C ASN A 113 -17.70 -11.38 -7.92
N LEU A 114 -17.51 -10.14 -8.40
CA LEU A 114 -17.28 -8.98 -7.55
C LEU A 114 -18.61 -8.43 -7.04
N SER A 115 -18.63 -8.07 -5.76
CA SER A 115 -19.80 -7.49 -5.11
C SER A 115 -19.41 -6.21 -4.37
N ALA A 116 -20.30 -5.22 -4.37
CA ALA A 116 -20.14 -4.01 -3.59
C ALA A 116 -19.87 -4.34 -2.11
N ILE A 117 -18.98 -3.57 -1.48
CA ILE A 117 -18.67 -3.71 -0.06
C ILE A 117 -19.72 -2.91 0.73
N PRO A 118 -20.52 -3.54 1.61
CA PRO A 118 -21.48 -2.81 2.41
C PRO A 118 -20.77 -1.78 3.31
N ASN A 119 -21.25 -0.53 3.30
CA ASN A 119 -20.67 0.58 4.06
C ASN A 119 -19.15 0.73 3.82
N ALA A 120 -18.75 0.88 2.56
CA ALA A 120 -17.35 0.93 2.14
C ALA A 120 -16.49 1.95 2.94
N PHE A 121 -17.06 3.11 3.30
CA PHE A 121 -16.37 4.08 4.16
C PHE A 121 -16.01 3.47 5.54
N GLN A 122 -16.96 2.81 6.20
CA GLN A 122 -16.73 2.14 7.48
C GLN A 122 -15.72 1.00 7.34
N TYR A 123 -15.79 0.22 6.25
CA TYR A 123 -14.85 -0.85 5.95
C TYR A 123 -13.39 -0.37 5.99
N ILE A 124 -13.08 0.77 5.38
CA ILE A 124 -11.70 1.32 5.35
C ILE A 124 -11.26 1.76 6.75
N GLN A 125 -12.17 2.36 7.54
CA GLN A 125 -11.86 2.76 8.91
C GLN A 125 -11.55 1.55 9.79
N GLU A 126 -12.37 0.49 9.69
CA GLU A 126 -12.15 -0.77 10.42
C GLU A 126 -10.84 -1.43 10.03
N LEU A 127 -10.54 -1.50 8.73
CA LEU A 127 -9.27 -2.01 8.21
C LEU A 127 -8.06 -1.31 8.84
N ARG A 128 -8.08 0.02 8.91
CA ARG A 128 -6.99 0.81 9.49
C ARG A 128 -6.90 0.64 11.02
N LEU A 129 -8.03 0.51 11.71
CA LEU A 129 -8.08 0.22 13.14
C LEU A 129 -7.53 -1.18 13.47
N GLU A 130 -7.92 -2.19 12.70
CA GLU A 130 -7.42 -3.56 12.82
C GLU A 130 -5.91 -3.62 12.63
N ARG A 131 -5.38 -2.90 11.63
CA ARG A 131 -3.93 -2.78 11.44
C ARG A 131 -3.26 -2.13 12.64
N LYS A 132 -3.82 -1.02 13.14
CA LYS A 132 -3.27 -0.29 14.30
C LYS A 132 -3.16 -1.17 15.55
N ALA A 133 -4.11 -2.08 15.75
CA ALA A 133 -4.10 -3.02 16.87
C ALA A 133 -2.97 -4.06 16.80
N LYS A 134 -2.40 -4.30 15.61
CA LYS A 134 -1.34 -5.30 15.38
C LYS A 134 0.07 -4.71 15.34
N ILE A 135 0.20 -3.38 15.49
CA ILE A 135 1.47 -2.66 15.39
C ILE A 135 2.41 -3.06 16.54
N SER A 136 3.65 -3.38 16.19
CA SER A 136 4.73 -3.64 17.14
C SER A 136 5.67 -2.43 17.30
N ILE A 137 6.01 -1.78 16.18
CA ILE A 137 6.90 -0.61 16.11
C ILE A 137 6.34 0.39 15.11
N SER A 138 6.11 1.62 15.54
CA SER A 138 5.64 2.70 14.67
C SER A 138 6.71 3.17 13.69
N THR A 139 6.29 3.56 12.48
CA THR A 139 7.13 4.14 11.43
C THR A 139 6.51 5.45 10.93
N GLU A 140 7.31 6.27 10.25
CA GLU A 140 6.90 7.60 9.76
C GLU A 140 5.93 7.52 8.57
N ASP A 141 5.93 6.41 7.83
CA ASP A 141 5.02 6.14 6.71
C ASP A 141 3.61 5.68 7.13
N SER A 142 3.29 5.71 8.42
CA SER A 142 2.03 5.26 9.05
C SER A 142 1.70 3.76 8.93
N LEU A 143 2.46 2.99 8.15
CA LEU A 143 2.20 1.56 7.98
C LEU A 143 2.62 0.73 9.18
N ALA A 144 3.70 1.14 9.87
CA ALA A 144 4.30 0.47 11.01
C ALA A 144 4.75 -0.98 10.76
N VAL A 145 5.65 -1.49 11.61
CA VAL A 145 6.08 -2.89 11.58
C VAL A 145 5.15 -3.68 12.50
N LEU A 146 4.49 -4.70 11.93
CA LEU A 146 3.64 -5.63 12.68
C LEU A 146 4.49 -6.55 13.55
N SER A 147 3.89 -7.19 14.56
CA SER A 147 4.66 -8.16 15.37
C SER A 147 5.02 -9.39 14.54
N LEU A 148 6.33 -9.61 14.39
CA LEU A 148 6.89 -10.73 13.62
C LEU A 148 7.35 -11.88 14.53
N THR A 149 6.97 -11.85 15.82
CA THR A 149 7.21 -12.93 16.78
C THR A 149 6.84 -14.33 16.25
N PRO A 150 5.72 -14.52 15.51
CA PRO A 150 5.37 -15.83 14.93
C PRO A 150 6.38 -16.35 13.90
N LEU A 151 7.18 -15.47 13.30
CA LEU A 151 8.24 -15.81 12.35
C LEU A 151 9.61 -16.01 13.04
N GLY A 152 9.66 -15.97 14.38
CA GLY A 152 10.91 -16.07 15.13
C GLY A 152 11.82 -14.85 15.00
N ILE A 153 11.27 -13.70 14.56
CA ILE A 153 12.01 -12.45 14.38
C ILE A 153 12.14 -11.74 15.73
N SER A 154 13.36 -11.27 16.04
CA SER A 154 13.65 -10.57 17.30
C SER A 154 13.17 -9.13 17.28
N ARG A 155 13.00 -8.53 18.47
CA ARG A 155 12.69 -7.10 18.63
C ARG A 155 13.71 -6.20 17.90
N ASP A 156 14.99 -6.57 17.94
CA ASP A 156 16.07 -5.82 17.28
C ASP A 156 15.94 -5.86 15.76
N GLN A 157 15.49 -6.99 15.21
CA GLN A 157 15.18 -7.11 13.80
C GLN A 157 13.94 -6.29 13.43
N GLU A 158 12.88 -6.29 14.24
CA GLU A 158 11.74 -5.39 14.00
C GLU A 158 12.16 -3.91 13.97
N LEU A 159 13.06 -3.49 14.88
CA LEU A 159 13.62 -2.13 14.93
C LEU A 159 14.42 -1.80 13.66
N LEU A 160 15.17 -2.77 13.15
CA LEU A 160 15.88 -2.63 11.87
C LEU A 160 14.89 -2.38 10.73
N LEU A 161 13.83 -3.19 10.61
CA LEU A 161 12.81 -3.03 9.56
C LEU A 161 12.10 -1.68 9.65
N ALA A 162 11.82 -1.21 10.86
CA ALA A 162 11.24 0.12 11.08
C ALA A 162 12.20 1.23 10.64
N SER A 163 13.50 1.06 10.91
CA SER A 163 14.53 1.99 10.46
C SER A 163 14.64 2.04 8.93
N VAL A 164 14.50 0.90 8.25
CA VAL A 164 14.48 0.83 6.77
C VAL A 164 13.31 1.64 6.20
N ARG A 165 12.10 1.49 6.75
CA ARG A 165 10.95 2.28 6.31
C ARG A 165 11.11 3.77 6.58
N ASN A 166 11.64 4.15 7.74
CA ASN A 166 11.90 5.56 8.06
C ASN A 166 12.99 6.17 7.14
N LEU A 167 14.00 5.38 6.77
CA LEU A 167 15.01 5.79 5.79
C LEU A 167 14.35 6.14 4.44
N GLN A 168 13.45 5.28 3.96
CA GLN A 168 12.68 5.54 2.73
C GLN A 168 11.81 6.79 2.84
N TYR A 169 11.08 6.92 3.95
CA TYR A 169 10.20 8.07 4.17
C TYR A 169 10.95 9.41 4.22
N SER A 170 12.16 9.41 4.78
CA SER A 170 13.02 10.60 4.87
C SER A 170 13.75 10.96 3.57
N PHE A 171 13.60 10.17 2.50
CA PHE A 171 14.32 10.35 1.23
C PHE A 171 15.84 10.38 1.41
N ASN A 172 16.37 9.67 2.41
CA ASN A 172 17.79 9.67 2.68
C ASN A 172 18.51 8.67 1.76
N SER A 173 19.20 9.22 0.76
CA SER A 173 20.00 8.48 -0.22
C SER A 173 21.48 8.34 0.16
N ASP A 174 21.84 8.41 1.45
CA ASP A 174 23.20 8.09 1.90
C ASP A 174 23.55 6.65 1.51
N GLU A 175 24.41 6.52 0.50
CA GLU A 175 24.83 5.25 -0.09
C GLU A 175 25.36 4.26 0.94
N ALA A 176 26.21 4.73 1.87
CA ALA A 176 26.78 3.88 2.89
C ALA A 176 25.70 3.35 3.84
N MET A 177 24.72 4.19 4.18
CA MET A 177 23.60 3.81 5.04
C MET A 177 22.66 2.83 4.33
N VAL A 178 22.26 3.13 3.10
CA VAL A 178 21.38 2.26 2.30
C VAL A 178 22.04 0.89 2.08
N GLN A 179 23.31 0.86 1.68
CA GLN A 179 24.03 -0.40 1.47
C GLN A 179 24.17 -1.20 2.77
N ARG A 180 24.40 -0.53 3.91
CA ARG A 180 24.41 -1.20 5.22
C ARG A 180 23.08 -1.86 5.52
N TYR A 181 21.96 -1.16 5.36
CA TYR A 181 20.64 -1.73 5.61
C TYR A 181 20.29 -2.86 4.64
N ALA A 182 20.60 -2.71 3.35
CA ALA A 182 20.41 -3.76 2.36
C ALA A 182 21.19 -5.04 2.73
N ASN A 183 22.44 -4.90 3.18
CA ASN A 183 23.24 -6.05 3.63
C ASN A 183 22.63 -6.74 4.86
N GLU A 184 22.08 -5.99 5.81
CA GLU A 184 21.38 -6.58 6.97
C GLU A 184 20.08 -7.30 6.56
N LEU A 185 19.31 -6.73 5.64
CA LEU A 185 18.12 -7.39 5.07
C LEU A 185 18.49 -8.72 4.37
N ILE A 186 19.58 -8.74 3.59
CA ILE A 186 20.07 -9.97 2.96
C ILE A 186 20.44 -11.03 4.01
N LYS A 187 21.14 -10.65 5.09
CA LYS A 187 21.46 -11.57 6.20
C LYS A 187 20.20 -12.14 6.88
N MET A 188 19.09 -11.41 6.85
CA MET A 188 17.79 -11.84 7.35
C MET A 188 16.97 -12.66 6.32
N GLY A 189 17.51 -12.91 5.13
CA GLY A 189 16.80 -13.61 4.05
C GLY A 189 15.73 -12.76 3.38
N ARG A 190 15.81 -11.42 3.49
CA ARG A 190 14.90 -10.43 2.89
C ARG A 190 15.53 -9.82 1.64
N VAL A 191 15.84 -10.69 0.68
CA VAL A 191 16.58 -10.31 -0.54
C VAL A 191 15.78 -9.34 -1.39
N HIS A 192 14.47 -9.59 -1.56
CA HIS A 192 13.59 -8.72 -2.33
C HIS A 192 13.55 -7.30 -1.75
N GLU A 193 13.37 -7.17 -0.43
CA GLU A 193 13.31 -5.87 0.23
C GLU A 193 14.65 -5.13 0.16
N ALA A 194 15.78 -5.86 0.18
CA ALA A 194 17.10 -5.28 0.00
C ALA A 194 17.29 -4.72 -1.42
N GLU A 195 16.93 -5.48 -2.45
CA GLU A 195 16.99 -5.04 -3.85
C GLU A 195 16.06 -3.85 -4.09
N SER A 196 14.84 -3.93 -3.54
CA SER A 196 13.84 -2.87 -3.56
C SER A 196 14.34 -1.59 -2.89
N LEU A 197 15.05 -1.69 -1.76
CA LEU A 197 15.66 -0.55 -1.06
C LEU A 197 16.69 0.16 -1.95
N ILE A 198 17.62 -0.61 -2.51
CA ILE A 198 18.70 -0.09 -3.35
C ILE A 198 18.12 0.57 -4.60
N ALA A 199 17.21 -0.12 -5.30
CA ALA A 199 16.61 0.36 -6.54
C ALA A 199 15.84 1.68 -6.38
N ARG A 200 15.33 1.96 -5.18
CA ARG A 200 14.52 3.15 -4.90
C ARG A 200 15.29 4.32 -4.31
N LEU A 201 16.41 4.07 -3.62
CA LEU A 201 17.17 5.13 -2.92
C LEU A 201 18.52 5.47 -3.54
N LEU A 202 19.15 4.55 -4.27
CA LEU A 202 20.50 4.71 -4.84
C LEU A 202 20.49 4.84 -6.35
N ILE A 203 19.55 5.62 -6.88
CA ILE A 203 19.48 5.87 -8.32
C ILE A 203 20.76 6.60 -8.76
N GLU A 204 21.54 5.95 -9.64
CA GLU A 204 22.48 6.60 -10.57
C GLU A 204 21.72 7.31 -11.70
#